data_AF-A0A2V5R4C9-F1
#
_entry.id   AF-A0A2V5R4C9-F1
#
_cell.length_a   1.000
_cell.length_b   1.000
_cell.length_c   1.000
_cell.angle_alpha   90.00
_cell.angle_beta   90.00
_cell.angle_gamma   90.00
#
_symmetry.space_group_name_H-M   'P 1'
#
loop_
_entity.id
_entity.type
_entity.pdbx_description
1 polymer ?
#
loop_
_entity_poly.entity_id
_entity_poly.type
_entity_poly.pdbx_seq_one_letter_code
_entity_poly.pdbx_strand_id
1 'polypeptide(L)'
;MMKLLRKHRHWLMIVIAILAIPFIFYFVQRPDYGAMRSDQFARVYDRNISMLEAQQTVRLLNLAQALGMSNFVQSLTAGATEQNQIYVQFILNLLILRHESARLGIRPNPSEIADIVRGLPPFHSQAGFDIKKFSDFVDNTLSPLGLTEEHIEQLVRDQLCLNEIKQLLAAGVSIPEAEVNANYERAYDKLFVSLIRLRPADFTKEITISEEDVRKYYESHKAELKTNEKRKVEFVSLTLTDEEKKLSGKERIEVLQKLSDHATDFSQALLEKDAN
;
A
#
# COMPACT_ATOMS: atom_id res chain seq x y z
N MET A 1 35.69 -44.59 -36.36
CA MET A 1 35.07 -44.40 -35.03
C MET A 1 33.52 -44.44 -35.03
N MET A 2 32.82 -43.87 -36.02
CA MET A 2 31.33 -43.81 -36.01
C MET A 2 30.55 -45.09 -36.39
N LYS A 3 31.19 -46.17 -36.85
CA LYS A 3 30.49 -47.44 -37.16
C LYS A 3 30.28 -48.36 -35.94
N LEU A 4 31.09 -48.23 -34.89
CA LEU A 4 30.97 -49.02 -33.65
C LEU A 4 29.76 -48.57 -32.79
N LEU A 5 29.46 -47.28 -32.76
CA LEU A 5 28.33 -46.70 -32.02
C LEU A 5 26.95 -47.11 -32.57
N ARG A 6 26.81 -47.34 -33.88
CA ARG A 6 25.53 -47.75 -34.48
C ARG A 6 25.22 -49.24 -34.30
N LYS A 7 26.23 -50.11 -34.26
CA LYS A 7 26.04 -51.57 -34.17
C LYS A 7 25.62 -52.03 -32.77
N HIS A 8 26.07 -51.33 -31.72
CA HIS A 8 25.73 -51.66 -30.33
C HIS A 8 24.74 -50.69 -29.69
N ARG A 9 24.02 -49.88 -30.48
CA ARG A 9 23.08 -48.86 -29.98
C ARG A 9 22.04 -49.40 -29.00
N HIS A 10 21.49 -50.60 -29.26
CA HIS A 10 20.52 -51.22 -28.35
C HIS A 10 21.17 -51.67 -27.04
N TRP A 11 22.39 -52.21 -27.09
CA TRP A 11 23.13 -52.57 -25.88
C TRP A 11 23.56 -51.33 -25.09
N LEU A 12 24.01 -50.28 -25.76
CA LEU A 12 24.39 -49.00 -25.16
C LEU A 12 23.18 -48.31 -24.50
N MET A 13 21.99 -48.36 -25.11
CA MET A 13 20.76 -47.84 -24.48
C MET A 13 20.39 -48.60 -23.20
N ILE A 14 20.55 -49.94 -23.19
CA ILE A 14 20.27 -50.74 -21.99
C ILE A 14 21.25 -50.38 -20.86
N VAL A 15 22.55 -50.22 -21.18
CA VAL A 15 23.55 -49.81 -20.20
C VAL A 15 23.28 -48.41 -19.66
N ILE A 16 22.93 -47.45 -20.53
CA ILE A 16 22.58 -46.09 -20.11
C ILE A 16 21.31 -46.08 -19.25
N ALA A 17 20.29 -46.87 -19.60
CA ALA A 17 19.07 -46.97 -18.82
C ALA A 17 19.33 -47.55 -17.42
N ILE A 18 20.14 -48.60 -17.32
CA ILE A 18 20.53 -49.20 -16.03
C ILE A 18 21.34 -48.20 -15.18
N LEU A 19 22.19 -47.39 -15.79
CA LEU A 19 23.00 -46.38 -15.10
C LEU A 19 22.18 -45.15 -14.69
N ALA A 20 21.11 -44.83 -15.43
CA ALA A 20 20.20 -43.72 -15.13
C ALA A 20 19.23 -44.04 -13.98
N ILE A 21 18.82 -45.29 -13.79
CA ILE A 21 17.91 -45.71 -12.72
C ILE A 21 18.40 -45.30 -11.31
N PRO A 22 19.63 -45.62 -10.86
CA PRO A 22 20.11 -45.17 -9.55
C PRO A 22 20.26 -43.64 -9.48
N PHE A 23 20.52 -42.98 -10.61
CA PHE A 23 20.56 -41.51 -10.68
C PHE A 23 19.18 -40.90 -10.45
N ILE A 24 18.11 -41.49 -11.01
CA ILE A 24 16.73 -41.05 -10.75
C ILE A 24 16.41 -41.23 -9.26
N PHE A 25 16.75 -42.37 -8.66
CA PHE A 25 16.48 -42.59 -7.23
C PHE A 25 17.34 -41.75 -6.28
N TYR A 26 18.52 -41.29 -6.71
CA TYR A 26 19.43 -40.47 -5.91
C TYR A 26 19.18 -38.95 -6.06
N PHE A 27 18.93 -38.48 -7.30
CA PHE A 27 18.68 -37.06 -7.59
C PHE A 27 17.21 -36.67 -7.50
N VAL A 28 16.26 -37.59 -7.77
CA VAL A 28 14.87 -37.40 -7.35
C VAL A 28 14.83 -37.79 -5.88
N GLN A 29 15.25 -36.83 -5.04
CA GLN A 29 14.90 -36.82 -3.62
C GLN A 29 13.47 -37.31 -3.49
N ARG A 30 13.29 -38.33 -2.67
CA ARG A 30 12.01 -39.00 -2.39
C ARG A 30 10.87 -37.99 -2.54
N PRO A 31 9.86 -38.23 -3.39
CA PRO A 31 8.66 -37.43 -3.35
C PRO A 31 8.19 -37.51 -1.90
N ASP A 32 8.20 -36.37 -1.22
CA ASP A 32 7.73 -36.30 0.16
C ASP A 32 6.22 -36.54 0.13
N TYR A 33 5.82 -37.81 0.19
CA TYR A 33 4.44 -38.22 0.29
C TYR A 33 3.80 -37.78 1.64
N GLY A 34 4.57 -37.14 2.54
CA GLY A 34 4.06 -36.45 3.73
C GLY A 34 3.52 -35.04 3.45
N ALA A 35 3.84 -34.43 2.31
CA ALA A 35 3.35 -33.10 1.92
C ALA A 35 1.94 -33.11 1.28
N MET A 36 1.29 -34.27 1.22
CA MET A 36 -0.02 -34.45 0.58
C MET A 36 -1.16 -34.58 1.60
N ARG A 37 -1.08 -33.89 2.76
CA ARG A 37 -2.24 -33.61 3.64
C ARG A 37 -2.00 -32.76 4.91
N SER A 38 -1.01 -31.88 4.98
CA SER A 38 -1.08 -30.82 6.01
C SER A 38 -2.01 -29.70 5.54
N ASP A 39 -3.29 -30.03 5.33
CA ASP A 39 -4.39 -29.05 5.24
C ASP A 39 -4.68 -28.49 6.64
N GLN A 40 -3.63 -28.01 7.32
CA GLN A 40 -3.67 -27.51 8.67
C GLN A 40 -3.11 -26.09 8.66
N PHE A 41 -3.99 -25.12 8.84
CA PHE A 41 -3.65 -23.72 8.95
C PHE A 41 -3.09 -23.39 10.33
N ALA A 42 -3.79 -23.84 11.39
CA ALA A 42 -3.39 -23.63 12.77
C ALA A 42 -4.03 -24.67 13.70
N ARG A 43 -3.57 -24.73 14.95
CA ARG A 43 -4.26 -25.42 16.04
C ARG A 43 -4.57 -24.40 17.13
N VAL A 44 -5.84 -24.29 17.50
CA VAL A 44 -6.31 -23.39 18.56
C VAL A 44 -7.09 -24.25 19.56
N TYR A 45 -6.67 -24.23 20.83
CA TYR A 45 -7.12 -25.20 21.84
C TYR A 45 -6.92 -26.66 21.34
N ASP A 46 -7.93 -27.51 21.50
CA ASP A 46 -7.93 -28.90 21.03
C ASP A 46 -8.51 -29.07 19.62
N ARG A 47 -8.64 -27.98 18.86
CA ARG A 47 -9.21 -27.98 17.51
C ARG A 47 -8.16 -27.63 16.45
N ASN A 48 -8.02 -28.51 15.46
CA ASN A 48 -7.25 -28.22 14.26
C ASN A 48 -8.12 -27.44 13.28
N ILE A 49 -7.55 -26.36 12.74
CA ILE A 49 -8.19 -25.47 11.77
C ILE A 49 -7.63 -25.79 10.39
N SER A 50 -8.50 -26.11 9.44
CA SER A 50 -8.10 -26.41 8.06
C SER A 50 -7.85 -25.13 7.25
N MET A 51 -7.16 -25.25 6.11
CA MET A 51 -6.97 -24.11 5.22
C MET A 51 -8.30 -23.63 4.62
N LEU A 52 -9.25 -24.55 4.41
CA LEU A 52 -10.60 -24.21 3.95
C LEU A 52 -11.34 -23.31 4.94
N GLU A 53 -11.28 -23.63 6.24
CA GLU A 53 -11.91 -22.83 7.27
C GLU A 53 -11.26 -21.44 7.42
N ALA A 54 -9.92 -21.39 7.32
CA ALA A 54 -9.19 -20.14 7.27
C ALA A 54 -9.64 -19.25 6.10
N GLN A 55 -9.79 -19.83 4.91
CA GLN A 55 -10.29 -19.11 3.73
C GLN A 55 -11.72 -18.60 3.90
N GLN A 56 -12.61 -19.37 4.54
CA GLN A 56 -13.97 -18.90 4.86
C GLN A 56 -13.93 -17.71 5.82
N THR A 57 -13.06 -17.76 6.82
CA THR A 57 -12.90 -16.66 7.79
C THR A 57 -12.32 -15.40 7.16
N VAL A 58 -11.42 -15.53 6.17
CA VAL A 58 -10.94 -14.38 5.38
C VAL A 58 -12.07 -13.74 4.57
N ARG A 59 -13.03 -14.51 4.05
CA ARG A 59 -14.21 -13.93 3.40
C ARG A 59 -15.05 -13.11 4.38
N LEU A 60 -15.18 -13.58 5.63
CA LEU A 60 -15.84 -12.83 6.69
C LEU A 60 -15.11 -11.53 7.04
N LEU A 61 -13.77 -11.52 7.04
CA LEU A 61 -13.00 -10.29 7.20
C LEU A 61 -13.32 -9.27 6.10
N ASN A 62 -13.29 -9.71 4.84
CA ASN A 62 -13.59 -8.84 3.71
C ASN A 62 -15.03 -8.29 3.80
N LEU A 63 -15.98 -9.12 4.24
CA LEU A 63 -17.35 -8.69 4.50
C LEU A 63 -17.42 -7.66 5.63
N ALA A 64 -16.75 -7.89 6.76
CA ALA A 64 -16.72 -6.95 7.88
C ALA A 64 -16.16 -5.58 7.46
N GLN A 65 -15.15 -5.56 6.59
CA GLN A 65 -14.63 -4.33 6.00
C GLN A 65 -15.64 -3.65 5.07
N ALA A 66 -16.32 -4.41 4.21
CA ALA A 66 -17.37 -3.89 3.33
C ALA A 66 -18.59 -3.34 4.10
N LEU A 67 -18.88 -3.91 5.27
CA LEU A 67 -19.92 -3.45 6.19
C LEU A 67 -19.51 -2.20 7.00
N GLY A 68 -18.26 -1.74 6.88
CA GLY A 68 -17.75 -0.60 7.63
C GLY A 68 -17.47 -0.91 9.11
N MET A 69 -17.28 -2.17 9.47
CA MET A 69 -17.03 -2.62 10.86
C MET A 69 -15.57 -2.42 11.27
N SER A 70 -15.00 -1.24 11.02
CA SER A 70 -13.57 -0.94 11.22
C SER A 70 -13.11 -1.19 12.65
N ASN A 71 -13.92 -0.83 13.66
CA ASN A 71 -13.59 -1.02 15.07
C ASN A 71 -13.53 -2.50 15.45
N PHE A 72 -14.43 -3.33 14.89
CA PHE A 72 -14.42 -4.78 15.09
C PHE A 72 -13.14 -5.39 14.51
N VAL A 73 -12.86 -5.08 13.23
CA VAL A 73 -11.68 -5.57 12.52
C VAL A 73 -10.41 -5.16 13.25
N GLN A 74 -10.24 -3.88 13.57
CA GLN A 74 -9.06 -3.37 14.28
C GLN A 74 -8.86 -4.03 15.64
N SER A 75 -9.94 -4.31 16.37
CA SER A 75 -9.85 -5.00 17.66
C SER A 75 -9.34 -6.43 17.52
N LEU A 76 -9.74 -7.14 16.46
CA LEU A 76 -9.32 -8.51 16.19
C LEU A 76 -7.98 -8.60 15.46
N THR A 77 -7.49 -7.51 14.89
CA THR A 77 -6.21 -7.45 14.17
C THR A 77 -5.19 -6.56 14.88
N ALA A 78 -5.39 -6.30 16.17
CA ALA A 78 -4.53 -5.42 16.96
C ALA A 78 -3.07 -5.91 16.91
N GLY A 79 -2.13 -5.00 16.61
CA GLY A 79 -0.71 -5.31 16.49
C GLY A 79 -0.26 -5.92 15.16
N ALA A 80 -1.18 -6.18 14.21
CA ALA A 80 -0.82 -6.59 12.85
C ALA A 80 -0.59 -5.36 11.97
N THR A 81 0.58 -5.29 11.33
CA THR A 81 0.91 -4.23 10.36
C THR A 81 0.93 -4.73 8.93
N GLU A 82 1.24 -6.01 8.73
CA GLU A 82 1.31 -6.63 7.41
C GLU A 82 0.00 -7.33 7.03
N GLN A 83 -0.30 -7.38 5.74
CA GLN A 83 -1.54 -7.99 5.24
C GLN A 83 -1.71 -9.46 5.66
N ASN A 84 -0.63 -10.26 5.60
CA ASN A 84 -0.67 -11.65 6.04
C ASN A 84 -0.91 -11.77 7.55
N GLN A 85 -0.32 -10.88 8.34
CA GLN A 85 -0.54 -10.86 9.79
C GLN A 85 -1.98 -10.47 10.12
N ILE A 86 -2.58 -9.52 9.38
CA ILE A 86 -3.99 -9.13 9.54
C ILE A 86 -4.90 -10.35 9.34
N TYR A 87 -4.68 -11.12 8.27
CA TYR A 87 -5.46 -12.34 8.03
C TYR A 87 -5.30 -13.35 9.16
N VAL A 88 -4.07 -13.68 9.53
CA VAL A 88 -3.79 -14.67 10.58
C VAL A 88 -4.39 -14.23 11.92
N GLN A 89 -4.19 -12.98 12.33
CA GLN A 89 -4.70 -12.45 13.58
C GLN A 89 -6.23 -12.44 13.60
N PHE A 90 -6.87 -11.99 12.52
CA PHE A 90 -8.33 -12.00 12.44
C PHE A 90 -8.88 -13.42 12.59
N ILE A 91 -8.29 -14.41 11.89
CA ILE A 91 -8.74 -15.81 11.97
C ILE A 91 -8.63 -16.35 13.40
N LEU A 92 -7.45 -16.19 14.01
CA LEU A 92 -7.20 -16.72 15.36
C LEU A 92 -8.07 -16.02 16.40
N ASN A 93 -8.12 -14.68 16.39
CA ASN A 93 -8.85 -13.91 17.38
C ASN A 93 -10.37 -14.07 17.24
N LEU A 94 -10.90 -14.22 16.02
CA LEU A 94 -12.32 -14.53 15.82
C LEU A 94 -12.70 -15.91 16.39
N LEU A 95 -11.85 -16.92 16.18
CA LEU A 95 -12.07 -18.26 16.73
C LEU A 95 -12.01 -18.25 18.27
N ILE A 96 -11.04 -17.56 18.84
CA ILE A 96 -10.91 -17.37 20.29
C ILE A 96 -12.15 -16.65 20.82
N LEU A 97 -12.55 -15.54 20.20
CA LEU A 97 -13.73 -14.77 20.57
C LEU A 97 -14.98 -15.65 20.63
N ARG A 98 -15.25 -16.43 19.57
CA ARG A 98 -16.44 -17.31 19.52
C ARG A 98 -16.39 -18.39 20.60
N HIS A 99 -15.22 -18.98 20.84
CA HIS A 99 -15.03 -19.97 21.90
C HIS A 99 -15.30 -19.37 23.29
N GLU A 100 -14.71 -18.22 23.57
CA GLU A 100 -14.83 -17.51 24.84
C GLU A 100 -16.25 -17.02 25.10
N SER A 101 -16.90 -16.47 24.08
CA SER A 101 -18.30 -16.03 24.16
C SER A 101 -19.23 -17.18 24.52
N ALA A 102 -19.03 -18.35 23.91
CA ALA A 102 -19.80 -19.55 24.21
C ALA A 102 -19.55 -20.04 25.65
N ARG A 103 -18.29 -20.02 26.11
CA ARG A 103 -17.91 -20.41 27.47
C ARG A 103 -18.52 -19.48 28.53
N LEU A 104 -18.56 -18.19 28.26
CA LEU A 104 -19.13 -17.16 29.15
C LEU A 104 -20.66 -17.08 29.07
N GLY A 105 -21.29 -17.82 28.15
CA GLY A 105 -22.74 -17.80 27.96
C GLY A 105 -23.27 -16.52 27.32
N ILE A 106 -22.41 -15.71 26.71
CA ILE A 106 -22.77 -14.45 26.06
C ILE A 106 -23.54 -14.76 24.77
N ARG A 107 -24.82 -14.39 24.73
CA ARG A 107 -25.71 -14.63 23.60
C ARG A 107 -26.51 -13.37 23.29
N PRO A 108 -26.12 -12.61 22.25
CA PRO A 108 -26.87 -11.43 21.81
C PRO A 108 -28.30 -11.81 21.38
N ASN A 109 -29.26 -10.95 21.73
CA ASN A 109 -30.67 -11.13 21.40
C ASN A 109 -30.91 -10.85 19.90
N PRO A 110 -31.73 -11.64 19.17
CA PRO A 110 -32.06 -11.36 17.79
C PRO A 110 -32.53 -9.93 17.48
N SER A 111 -33.26 -9.27 18.40
CA SER A 111 -33.69 -7.88 18.21
C SER A 111 -32.51 -6.90 18.20
N GLU A 112 -31.52 -7.10 19.06
CA GLU A 112 -30.32 -6.26 19.13
C GLU A 112 -29.47 -6.42 17.86
N ILE A 113 -29.36 -7.65 17.36
CA ILE A 113 -28.67 -7.94 16.10
C ILE A 113 -29.36 -7.18 14.96
N ALA A 114 -30.69 -7.25 14.86
CA ALA A 114 -31.44 -6.56 13.82
C ALA A 114 -31.27 -5.03 13.90
N ASP A 115 -31.25 -4.45 15.10
CA ASP A 115 -31.07 -3.01 15.29
C ASP A 115 -29.68 -2.55 14.85
N ILE A 116 -28.62 -3.30 15.19
CA ILE A 116 -27.27 -3.00 14.72
C ILE A 116 -27.16 -3.17 13.21
N VAL A 117 -27.72 -4.24 12.63
CA VAL A 117 -27.74 -4.45 11.18
C VAL A 117 -28.36 -3.24 10.48
N ARG A 118 -29.54 -2.77 10.94
CA ARG A 118 -30.19 -1.58 10.34
C ARG A 118 -29.36 -0.30 10.46
N GLY A 119 -28.49 -0.22 11.47
CA GLY A 119 -27.57 0.89 11.70
C GLY A 119 -26.25 0.82 10.92
N LEU A 120 -26.00 -0.25 10.17
CA LEU A 120 -24.74 -0.38 9.43
C LEU A 120 -24.63 0.67 8.30
N PRO A 121 -23.46 1.32 8.12
CA PRO A 121 -23.26 2.36 7.12
C PRO A 121 -23.75 2.04 5.70
N PRO A 122 -23.50 0.86 5.11
CA PRO A 122 -23.99 0.56 3.76
C PRO A 122 -25.52 0.50 3.65
N PHE A 123 -26.24 0.29 4.75
CA PHE A 123 -27.69 0.13 4.76
C PHE A 123 -28.44 1.40 5.16
N HIS A 124 -27.71 2.49 5.41
CA HIS A 124 -28.28 3.77 5.82
C HIS A 124 -28.43 4.76 4.65
N SER A 125 -29.50 5.55 4.69
CA SER A 125 -29.79 6.68 3.80
C SER A 125 -29.95 7.97 4.61
N GLN A 126 -30.28 9.10 3.98
CA GLN A 126 -30.52 10.35 4.72
C GLN A 126 -31.72 10.26 5.69
N ALA A 127 -32.63 9.30 5.49
CA ALA A 127 -33.85 9.15 6.27
C ALA A 127 -33.87 7.91 7.20
N GLY A 128 -32.74 7.21 7.35
CA GLY A 128 -32.67 5.96 8.11
C GLY A 128 -32.32 4.74 7.25
N PHE A 129 -32.68 3.56 7.72
CA PHE A 129 -32.47 2.29 7.02
C PHE A 129 -33.14 2.26 5.64
N ASP A 130 -32.42 1.81 4.63
CA ASP A 130 -32.88 1.69 3.24
C ASP A 130 -32.82 0.24 2.78
N ILE A 131 -34.00 -0.36 2.60
CA ILE A 131 -34.16 -1.75 2.17
C ILE A 131 -33.60 -2.00 0.75
N LYS A 132 -33.61 -0.99 -0.13
CA LYS A 132 -33.05 -1.15 -1.49
C LYS A 132 -31.55 -1.30 -1.41
N LYS A 133 -30.88 -0.45 -0.63
CA LYS A 133 -29.43 -0.57 -0.40
C LYS A 133 -29.05 -1.90 0.23
N PHE A 134 -29.87 -2.40 1.14
CA PHE A 134 -29.69 -3.73 1.71
C PHE A 134 -29.77 -4.82 0.63
N SER A 135 -30.84 -4.84 -0.18
CA SER A 135 -30.98 -5.79 -1.28
C SER A 135 -29.84 -5.68 -2.29
N ASP A 136 -29.48 -4.46 -2.68
CA ASP A 136 -28.37 -4.19 -3.60
C ASP A 136 -27.05 -4.71 -3.05
N PHE A 137 -26.83 -4.61 -1.73
CA PHE A 137 -25.64 -5.15 -1.10
C PHE A 137 -25.63 -6.69 -1.07
N VAL A 138 -26.77 -7.33 -0.80
CA VAL A 138 -26.91 -8.78 -0.85
C VAL A 138 -26.64 -9.30 -2.27
N ASP A 139 -27.23 -8.68 -3.28
CA ASP A 139 -27.13 -9.10 -4.67
C ASP A 139 -25.73 -8.83 -5.26
N ASN A 140 -25.16 -7.64 -5.01
CA ASN A 140 -23.91 -7.22 -5.65
C ASN A 140 -22.66 -7.51 -4.82
N THR A 141 -22.77 -7.71 -3.49
CA THR A 141 -21.61 -7.93 -2.60
C THR A 141 -21.57 -9.33 -2.01
N LEU A 142 -22.68 -9.83 -1.46
CA LEU A 142 -22.69 -11.16 -0.83
C LEU A 142 -22.72 -12.31 -1.83
N SER A 143 -23.60 -12.22 -2.83
CA SER A 143 -23.82 -13.30 -3.81
C SER A 143 -22.54 -13.70 -4.57
N PRO A 144 -21.70 -12.75 -5.08
CA PRO A 144 -20.44 -13.10 -5.74
C PRO A 144 -19.42 -13.78 -4.83
N LEU A 145 -19.49 -13.55 -3.51
CA LEU A 145 -18.59 -14.12 -2.52
C LEU A 145 -19.09 -15.47 -1.97
N GLY A 146 -20.28 -15.91 -2.39
CA GLY A 146 -20.96 -17.09 -1.86
C GLY A 146 -21.40 -16.91 -0.40
N LEU A 147 -21.64 -15.66 0.01
CA LEU A 147 -22.12 -15.30 1.34
C LEU A 147 -23.62 -15.03 1.30
N THR A 148 -24.24 -15.05 2.47
CA THR A 148 -25.67 -14.84 2.68
C THR A 148 -25.90 -13.78 3.76
N GLU A 149 -27.14 -13.31 3.89
CA GLU A 149 -27.56 -12.42 4.98
C GLU A 149 -27.19 -12.96 6.37
N GLU A 150 -27.25 -14.28 6.56
CA GLU A 150 -26.83 -14.93 7.82
C GLU A 150 -25.39 -14.58 8.22
N HIS A 151 -24.49 -14.39 7.25
CA HIS A 151 -23.10 -14.03 7.54
C HIS A 151 -22.98 -12.58 8.07
N ILE A 152 -23.89 -11.68 7.66
CA ILE A 152 -23.98 -10.33 8.24
C ILE A 152 -24.42 -10.45 9.70
N GLU A 153 -25.49 -11.19 9.96
CA GLU A 153 -26.00 -11.40 11.32
C GLU A 153 -24.94 -12.06 12.23
N GLN A 154 -24.20 -13.04 11.70
CA GLN A 154 -23.11 -13.70 12.42
C GLN A 154 -22.00 -12.72 12.78
N LEU A 155 -21.57 -11.84 11.85
CA LEU A 155 -20.56 -10.82 12.13
C LEU A 155 -21.05 -9.81 13.18
N VAL A 156 -22.30 -9.38 13.08
CA VAL A 156 -22.91 -8.48 14.07
C VAL A 156 -22.98 -9.14 15.44
N ARG A 157 -23.35 -10.43 15.49
CA ARG A 157 -23.33 -11.23 16.72
C ARG A 157 -21.93 -11.29 17.31
N ASP A 158 -20.91 -11.57 16.50
CA ASP A 158 -19.51 -11.62 16.96
C ASP A 158 -19.06 -10.25 17.53
N GLN A 159 -19.41 -9.15 16.86
CA GLN A 159 -19.12 -7.79 17.34
C GLN A 159 -19.81 -7.47 18.67
N LEU A 160 -21.08 -7.87 18.85
CA LEU A 160 -21.79 -7.70 20.12
C LEU A 160 -21.14 -8.51 21.25
N CYS A 161 -20.79 -9.77 20.97
CA CYS A 161 -20.06 -10.60 21.93
C CYS A 161 -18.71 -9.98 22.33
N LEU A 162 -17.95 -9.45 21.36
CA LEU A 162 -16.68 -8.80 21.63
C LEU A 162 -16.85 -7.58 22.54
N ASN A 163 -17.87 -6.77 22.29
CA ASN A 163 -18.15 -5.59 23.10
C ASN A 163 -18.54 -5.97 24.54
N GLU A 164 -19.38 -7.00 24.70
CA GLU A 164 -19.78 -7.49 26.02
C GLU A 164 -18.58 -8.01 26.82
N ILE A 165 -17.70 -8.81 26.20
CA ILE A 165 -16.47 -9.29 26.83
C ILE A 165 -15.59 -8.10 27.27
N LYS A 166 -15.42 -7.09 26.42
CA LYS A 166 -14.66 -5.89 26.77
C LYS A 166 -15.28 -5.13 27.95
N GLN A 167 -16.60 -5.02 28.00
CA GLN A 167 -17.30 -4.38 29.11
C GLN A 167 -17.13 -5.15 30.42
N LEU A 168 -17.24 -6.48 30.38
CA LEU A 168 -17.01 -7.34 31.56
C LEU A 168 -15.58 -7.23 32.08
N LEU A 169 -14.59 -7.18 31.18
CA LEU A 169 -13.19 -6.97 31.55
C LEU A 169 -12.97 -5.58 32.14
N ALA A 170 -13.59 -4.54 31.57
CA ALA A 170 -13.49 -3.17 32.06
C ALA A 170 -14.18 -2.97 33.43
N ALA A 171 -15.30 -3.64 33.69
CA ALA A 171 -16.05 -3.54 34.95
C ALA A 171 -15.24 -4.01 36.16
N GLY A 172 -14.25 -4.90 35.96
CA GLY A 172 -13.33 -5.35 37.01
C GLY A 172 -12.16 -4.40 37.29
N VAL A 173 -11.96 -3.34 36.49
CA VAL A 173 -10.83 -2.43 36.60
C VAL A 173 -11.29 -1.12 37.23
N SER A 174 -10.97 -0.92 38.50
CA SER A 174 -11.07 0.39 39.15
C SER A 174 -9.83 1.20 38.81
N ILE A 175 -9.98 2.27 38.02
CA ILE A 175 -8.88 3.21 37.77
C ILE A 175 -8.66 4.03 39.05
N PRO A 176 -7.45 4.05 39.62
CA PRO A 176 -7.18 4.88 40.79
C PRO A 176 -7.41 6.36 40.47
N GLU A 177 -8.10 7.08 41.35
CA GLU A 177 -8.38 8.52 41.19
C GLU A 177 -7.10 9.34 40.95
N ALA A 178 -5.97 8.89 41.51
CA ALA A 178 -4.65 9.49 41.30
C ALA A 178 -4.20 9.47 39.83
N GLU A 179 -4.47 8.40 39.05
CA GLU A 179 -4.14 8.35 37.62
C GLU A 179 -5.05 9.27 36.80
N VAL A 180 -6.33 9.35 37.16
CA VAL A 180 -7.28 10.27 36.51
C VAL A 180 -6.84 11.71 36.69
N ASN A 181 -6.50 12.11 37.92
CA ASN A 181 -6.04 13.45 38.22
C ASN A 181 -4.72 13.78 37.52
N ALA A 182 -3.74 12.86 37.54
CA ALA A 182 -2.46 13.08 36.86
C ALA A 182 -2.59 13.21 35.33
N ASN A 183 -3.50 12.44 34.71
CA ASN A 183 -3.78 12.57 33.28
C ASN A 183 -4.54 13.86 32.96
N TYR A 184 -5.48 14.27 33.81
CA TYR A 184 -6.20 15.53 33.67
C TYR A 184 -5.25 16.72 33.75
N GLU A 185 -4.39 16.76 34.76
CA GLU A 185 -3.35 17.79 34.89
C GLU A 185 -2.47 17.81 33.65
N ARG A 186 -1.94 16.67 33.19
CA ARG A 186 -1.09 16.61 31.98
C ARG A 186 -1.81 17.10 30.71
N ALA A 187 -3.09 16.78 30.55
CA ALA A 187 -3.85 17.15 29.35
C ALA A 187 -4.23 18.63 29.31
N TYR A 188 -4.44 19.24 30.48
CA TYR A 188 -4.94 20.62 30.62
C TYR A 188 -3.93 21.59 31.25
N ASP A 189 -2.68 21.15 31.46
CA ASP A 189 -1.65 22.02 31.99
C ASP A 189 -1.35 23.18 31.04
N LYS A 190 -1.15 24.36 31.60
CA LYS A 190 -0.91 25.58 30.83
C LYS A 190 0.58 25.87 30.80
N LEU A 191 1.21 25.69 29.64
CA LEU A 191 2.59 26.11 29.42
C LEU A 191 2.69 27.62 29.16
N PHE A 192 3.50 28.30 29.95
CA PHE A 192 3.93 29.67 29.69
C PHE A 192 5.26 29.64 28.94
N VAL A 193 5.25 30.05 27.67
CA VAL A 193 6.46 30.14 26.84
C VAL A 193 6.87 31.61 26.72
N SER A 194 8.10 31.92 27.10
CA SER A 194 8.70 33.25 26.89
C SER A 194 9.60 33.20 25.66
N LEU A 195 9.31 34.03 24.65
CA LEU A 195 10.05 34.08 23.40
C LEU A 195 10.92 35.34 23.36
N ILE A 196 12.24 35.18 23.22
CA ILE A 196 13.14 36.28 22.89
C ILE A 196 13.40 36.26 21.39
N ARG A 197 12.95 37.29 20.67
CA ARG A 197 13.11 37.39 19.21
C ARG A 197 14.18 38.43 18.87
N LEU A 198 15.33 37.95 18.38
CA LEU A 198 16.40 38.81 17.86
C LEU A 198 16.14 39.09 16.39
N ARG A 199 15.95 40.36 16.00
CA ARG A 199 15.76 40.75 14.60
C ARG A 199 17.06 41.32 14.04
N PRO A 200 17.56 40.83 12.89
CA PRO A 200 18.79 41.36 12.29
C PRO A 200 18.78 42.89 12.08
N ALA A 201 17.61 43.47 11.76
CA ALA A 201 17.44 44.91 11.58
C ALA A 201 17.72 45.76 12.84
N ASP A 202 17.65 45.15 14.03
CA ASP A 202 17.98 45.83 15.29
C ASP A 202 19.51 45.98 15.45
N PHE A 203 20.32 45.18 14.73
CA PHE A 203 21.79 45.18 14.80
C PHE A 203 22.47 45.82 13.59
N THR A 204 21.78 45.94 12.45
CA THR A 204 22.37 46.52 11.23
C THR A 204 22.77 47.98 11.37
N LYS A 205 22.17 48.74 12.31
CA LYS A 205 22.52 50.15 12.55
C LYS A 205 23.89 50.34 13.18
N GLU A 206 24.42 49.32 13.86
CA GLU A 206 25.72 49.36 14.54
C GLU A 206 26.86 48.83 13.65
N ILE A 207 26.52 48.21 12.52
CA ILE A 207 27.50 47.64 11.58
C ILE A 207 27.86 48.69 10.54
N THR A 208 29.08 49.23 10.63
CA THR A 208 29.67 50.06 9.58
C THR A 208 30.61 49.21 8.74
N ILE A 209 30.30 49.01 7.46
CA ILE A 209 31.16 48.28 6.52
C ILE A 209 32.01 49.31 5.79
N SER A 210 33.35 49.22 5.92
CA SER A 210 34.26 50.08 5.19
C SER A 210 34.58 49.53 3.79
N GLU A 211 34.99 50.40 2.86
CA GLU A 211 35.45 49.95 1.53
C GLU A 211 36.68 49.02 1.63
N GLU A 212 37.51 49.22 2.66
CA GLU A 212 38.68 48.38 2.94
C GLU A 212 38.25 46.93 3.25
N ASP A 213 37.19 46.76 4.04
CA ASP A 213 36.62 45.46 4.40
C ASP A 213 36.01 44.76 3.18
N VAL A 214 35.29 45.52 2.35
CA VAL A 214 34.71 45.01 1.09
C VAL A 214 35.81 44.53 0.15
N ARG A 215 36.88 45.32 -0.02
CA ARG A 215 38.02 44.96 -0.87
C ARG A 215 38.75 43.73 -0.34
N LYS A 216 38.98 43.63 0.96
CA LYS A 216 39.62 42.47 1.60
C LYS A 216 38.77 41.20 1.44
N TYR A 217 37.44 41.32 1.58
CA TYR A 217 36.52 40.21 1.37
C TYR A 217 36.52 39.75 -0.10
N TYR A 218 36.43 40.70 -1.04
CA TYR A 218 36.45 40.42 -2.46
C TYR A 218 37.74 39.69 -2.88
N GLU A 219 38.92 40.19 -2.46
CA GLU A 219 40.22 39.59 -2.78
C GLU A 219 40.36 38.16 -2.22
N SER A 220 39.86 37.91 -1.01
CA SER A 220 39.94 36.58 -0.37
C SER A 220 38.93 35.55 -0.91
N HIS A 221 37.83 35.99 -1.54
CA HIS A 221 36.75 35.12 -2.02
C HIS A 221 36.51 35.20 -3.55
N LYS A 222 37.51 35.65 -4.32
CA LYS A 222 37.42 35.79 -5.79
C LYS A 222 36.93 34.53 -6.51
N ALA A 223 37.23 33.34 -6.00
CA ALA A 223 36.80 32.08 -6.63
C ALA A 223 35.28 31.85 -6.50
N GLU A 224 34.68 32.26 -5.38
CA GLU A 224 33.26 32.09 -5.07
C GLU A 224 32.38 33.17 -5.69
N LEU A 225 32.95 34.36 -5.94
CA LEU A 225 32.27 35.51 -6.52
C LEU A 225 32.27 35.52 -8.05
N LYS A 226 32.77 34.45 -8.70
CA LYS A 226 32.68 34.30 -10.16
C LYS A 226 31.27 33.94 -10.56
N THR A 227 30.71 34.68 -11.52
CA THR A 227 29.50 34.24 -12.20
C THR A 227 29.82 33.05 -13.09
N ASN A 228 28.83 32.17 -13.28
CA ASN A 228 28.89 31.16 -14.34
C ASN A 228 29.22 31.82 -15.69
N GLU A 229 29.90 31.08 -16.56
CA GLU A 229 30.22 31.55 -17.90
C GLU A 229 28.95 32.02 -18.63
N LYS A 230 28.92 33.30 -19.01
CA LYS A 230 27.84 33.86 -19.83
C LYS A 230 28.39 34.06 -21.23
N ARG A 231 27.70 33.49 -22.23
CA ARG A 231 27.98 33.72 -23.65
C ARG A 231 26.85 34.52 -24.27
N LYS A 232 27.20 35.49 -25.12
CA LYS A 232 26.25 36.16 -26.00
C LYS A 232 26.16 35.34 -27.28
N VAL A 233 24.95 34.91 -27.63
CA VAL A 233 24.66 34.21 -28.89
C VAL A 233 23.54 34.92 -29.61
N GLU A 234 23.66 35.00 -30.93
CA GLU A 234 22.61 35.47 -31.83
C GLU A 234 22.06 34.24 -32.56
N PHE A 235 20.74 34.11 -32.63
CA PHE A 235 20.10 32.95 -33.27
C PHE A 235 18.85 33.39 -34.04
N VAL A 236 18.52 32.62 -35.07
CA VAL A 236 17.28 32.73 -35.83
C VAL A 236 16.51 31.43 -35.67
N SER A 237 15.21 31.53 -35.38
CA SER A 237 14.34 30.37 -35.15
C SER A 237 13.43 30.15 -36.35
N LEU A 238 13.60 29.04 -37.04
CA LEU A 238 12.73 28.60 -38.14
C LEU A 238 11.85 27.45 -37.64
N THR A 239 10.61 27.76 -37.28
CA THR A 239 9.67 26.80 -36.70
C THR A 239 8.43 26.65 -37.57
N LEU A 240 7.86 25.45 -37.59
CA LEU A 240 6.55 25.18 -38.19
C LEU A 240 5.49 26.06 -37.52
N THR A 241 4.58 26.60 -38.34
CA THR A 241 3.35 27.25 -37.85
C THR A 241 2.43 26.22 -37.17
N ASP A 242 1.48 26.70 -36.37
CA ASP A 242 0.60 25.81 -35.61
C ASP A 242 -0.32 24.94 -36.47
N GLU A 243 -0.58 25.34 -37.72
CA GLU A 243 -1.30 24.52 -38.71
C GLU A 243 -0.39 23.44 -39.31
N GLU A 244 0.86 23.78 -39.62
CA GLU A 244 1.84 22.84 -40.18
C GLU A 244 2.28 21.76 -39.19
N LYS A 245 2.22 22.04 -37.88
CA LYS A 245 2.45 21.03 -36.83
C LYS A 245 1.42 19.90 -36.86
N LYS A 246 0.22 20.13 -37.39
CA LYS A 246 -0.87 19.14 -37.49
C LYS A 246 -0.77 18.25 -38.74
N LEU A 247 0.07 18.62 -39.71
CA LEU A 247 0.33 17.82 -40.91
C LEU A 247 1.00 16.49 -40.52
N SER A 248 0.71 15.42 -41.27
CA SER A 248 1.28 14.09 -41.04
C SER A 248 1.75 13.44 -42.34
N GLY A 249 2.73 12.52 -42.25
CA GLY A 249 3.24 11.81 -43.42
C GLY A 249 4.02 12.71 -44.39
N LYS A 250 3.74 12.58 -45.69
CA LYS A 250 4.52 13.23 -46.76
C LYS A 250 4.43 14.76 -46.75
N GLU A 251 3.27 15.32 -46.40
CA GLU A 251 3.04 16.77 -46.39
C GLU A 251 3.91 17.46 -45.33
N ARG A 252 4.05 16.85 -44.15
CA ARG A 252 4.94 17.36 -43.10
C ARG A 252 6.41 17.25 -43.49
N ILE A 253 6.80 16.19 -44.21
CA ILE A 253 8.18 16.01 -44.68
C ILE A 253 8.53 17.12 -45.68
N GLU A 254 7.62 17.49 -46.58
CA GLU A 254 7.86 18.54 -47.56
C GLU A 254 8.03 19.93 -46.91
N VAL A 255 7.19 20.25 -45.91
CA VAL A 255 7.32 21.53 -45.17
C VAL A 255 8.62 21.57 -44.36
N LEU A 256 9.00 20.46 -43.72
CA LEU A 256 10.28 20.37 -43.01
C LEU A 256 11.48 20.49 -43.97
N GLN A 257 11.38 19.92 -45.18
CA GLN A 257 12.41 20.06 -46.19
C GLN A 257 12.57 21.51 -46.63
N LYS A 258 11.45 22.22 -46.90
CA LYS A 258 11.48 23.66 -47.23
C LYS A 258 12.11 24.51 -46.13
N LEU A 259 11.80 24.22 -44.86
CA LEU A 259 12.43 24.90 -43.72
C LEU A 259 13.93 24.61 -43.63
N SER A 260 14.34 23.36 -43.91
CA SER A 260 15.75 22.96 -43.94
C SER A 260 16.51 23.65 -45.06
N ASP A 261 15.91 23.76 -46.25
CA ASP A 261 16.51 24.43 -47.40
C ASP A 261 16.67 25.93 -47.09
N HIS A 262 15.63 26.58 -46.54
CA HIS A 262 15.69 27.98 -46.10
C HIS A 262 16.72 28.22 -44.98
N ALA A 263 16.89 27.27 -44.06
CA ALA A 263 17.94 27.33 -43.04
C ALA A 263 19.35 27.25 -43.66
N THR A 264 19.49 26.44 -44.71
CA THR A 264 20.76 26.26 -45.44
C THR A 264 21.09 27.51 -46.23
N ASP A 265 20.12 28.07 -46.96
CA ASP A 265 20.27 29.32 -47.71
C ASP A 265 20.61 30.48 -46.78
N PHE A 266 19.95 30.58 -45.62
CA PHE A 266 20.26 31.59 -44.61
C PHE A 266 21.68 31.42 -44.05
N SER A 267 22.10 30.18 -43.79
CA SER A 267 23.46 29.89 -43.31
C SER A 267 24.52 30.22 -44.36
N GLN A 268 24.27 29.93 -45.64
CA GLN A 268 25.16 30.30 -46.74
C GLN A 268 25.21 31.83 -46.92
N ALA A 269 24.07 32.50 -46.89
CA ALA A 269 24.02 33.96 -47.00
C ALA A 269 24.74 34.67 -45.84
N LEU A 270 24.69 34.12 -44.62
CA LEU A 270 25.49 34.60 -43.48
C LEU A 270 26.98 34.41 -43.73
N LEU A 271 27.40 33.22 -44.16
CA LEU A 271 28.82 32.93 -44.46
C LEU A 271 29.38 33.77 -45.61
N GLU A 272 28.57 34.07 -46.63
CA GLU A 272 28.97 34.94 -47.75
C GLU A 272 29.03 36.41 -47.34
N LYS A 273 28.17 36.85 -46.40
CA LYS A 273 28.23 38.21 -45.84
C LYS A 273 29.38 38.41 -44.87
N ASP A 274 29.75 37.37 -44.12
CA ASP A 274 30.87 37.37 -43.17
C ASP A 274 32.22 37.03 -43.85
N ALA A 275 32.26 36.95 -45.19
CA ALA A 275 33.50 36.83 -45.98
C ALA A 275 34.17 38.19 -46.31
N ASN A 276 33.84 39.25 -45.58
CA ASN A 276 34.58 40.52 -45.50
C ASN A 276 34.61 41.06 -44.07
#